data_AF-A0A936C443-F1
#
_entry.id   AF-A0A936C443-F1
#
_cell.length_a   1.000
_cell.length_b   1.000
_cell.length_c   1.000
_cell.angle_alpha   90.00
_cell.angle_beta   90.00
_cell.angle_gamma   90.00
#
_symmetry.space_group_name_H-M   'P 1'
#
loop_
_entity.id
_entity.type
_entity.pdbx_description
1 polymer ?
#
loop_
_entity_poly.entity_id
_entity_poly.type
_entity_poly.pdbx_seq_one_letter_code
_entity_poly.pdbx_strand_id
1 'polypeptide(L)'
;MWIPTTIETREAILDFTSSEQGWPRVTQLFVDSLLFANAIGLTSWDADAFQPLVCEACGIEGCEPGNWLVARRAGAFAVLLPDFPAMLEDENDATEHAPPAYIRTRGALVLGRDEYHRFRSLASGAREFERLPGLRGNEARRLLQFEAVHNMLGRFPGDVSVRDDHAIACSDGDLTERMRELVELLQGLGDHQPVRLRPASNEAVPVVFYLDDATATEWSPISIEKDRMVLLAAPGLVVERL
;
A
#
# COMPACT_ATOMS: atom_id res chain seq x y z
N MET A 1 -3.00 -3.81 -3.36
CA MET A 1 -3.15 -4.02 -1.92
C MET A 1 -3.35 -5.51 -1.74
N TRP A 2 -2.91 -6.06 -0.61
CA TRP A 2 -3.07 -7.48 -0.33
C TRP A 2 -3.25 -7.73 1.17
N ILE A 3 -4.05 -8.74 1.49
CA ILE A 3 -4.31 -9.19 2.85
C ILE A 3 -3.53 -10.49 3.04
N PRO A 4 -2.66 -10.60 4.06
CA PRO A 4 -1.80 -11.75 4.19
C PRO A 4 -2.54 -12.95 4.74
N THR A 5 -2.08 -14.15 4.39
CA THR A 5 -2.58 -15.41 4.96
C THR A 5 -1.74 -15.90 6.14
N THR A 6 -0.45 -15.51 6.17
CA THR A 6 0.54 -15.96 7.15
C THR A 6 1.45 -14.83 7.58
N ILE A 7 1.75 -14.78 8.88
CA ILE A 7 2.73 -13.87 9.48
C ILE A 7 3.55 -14.70 10.47
N GLU A 8 4.86 -14.81 10.23
CA GLU A 8 5.76 -15.67 11.01
C GLU A 8 7.14 -15.05 11.16
N THR A 9 7.91 -15.56 12.12
CA THR A 9 9.30 -15.14 12.32
C THR A 9 10.28 -16.27 12.10
N ARG A 10 11.50 -15.91 11.70
CA ARG A 10 12.62 -16.84 11.52
C ARG A 10 13.88 -16.23 12.08
N GLU A 11 14.74 -17.05 12.67
CA GLU A 11 16.06 -16.61 13.10
C GLU A 11 17.02 -16.55 11.90
N ALA A 12 17.86 -15.52 11.87
CA ALA A 12 18.90 -15.34 10.86
C ALA A 12 20.16 -14.73 11.48
N ILE A 13 21.22 -14.67 10.68
CA ILE A 13 22.47 -13.99 11.01
C ILE A 13 22.70 -12.96 9.91
N LEU A 14 22.93 -11.71 10.30
CA LEU A 14 23.37 -10.67 9.38
C LEU A 14 24.89 -10.49 9.49
N ASP A 15 25.52 -10.03 8.41
CA ASP A 15 26.97 -9.78 8.37
C ASP A 15 27.25 -8.29 8.51
N PHE A 16 27.50 -7.86 9.75
CA PHE A 16 27.84 -6.47 10.06
C PHE A 16 29.36 -6.26 10.19
N THR A 17 30.19 -7.12 9.60
CA THR A 17 31.65 -7.02 9.74
C THR A 17 32.23 -5.74 9.15
N SER A 18 31.61 -5.18 8.10
CA SER A 18 31.98 -3.88 7.53
C SER A 18 31.79 -2.70 8.49
N SER A 19 31.00 -2.87 9.55
CA SER A 19 30.81 -1.88 10.62
C SER A 19 31.39 -2.34 11.96
N GLU A 20 32.24 -3.37 11.96
CA GLU A 20 32.90 -3.93 13.15
C GLU A 20 31.94 -4.50 14.22
N GLN A 21 30.67 -4.73 13.88
CA GLN A 21 29.65 -5.28 14.80
C GLN A 21 29.53 -6.82 14.75
N GLY A 22 30.25 -7.47 13.85
CA GLY A 22 30.31 -8.94 13.74
C GLY A 22 29.06 -9.57 13.12
N TRP A 23 28.60 -10.69 13.67
CA TRP A 23 27.50 -11.51 13.12
C TRP A 23 26.35 -11.66 14.11
N PRO A 24 25.56 -10.60 14.34
CA PRO A 24 24.46 -10.69 15.29
C PRO A 24 23.40 -11.66 14.80
N ARG A 25 22.80 -12.37 15.76
CA ARG A 25 21.56 -13.12 15.55
C ARG A 25 20.40 -12.14 15.57
N VAL A 26 19.55 -12.24 14.56
CA VAL A 26 18.37 -11.39 14.40
C VAL A 26 17.14 -12.24 14.15
N THR A 27 15.98 -11.68 14.47
CA THR A 27 14.69 -12.25 14.11
C THR A 27 14.15 -11.52 12.88
N GLN A 28 13.86 -12.28 11.82
CA GLN A 28 13.25 -11.82 10.57
C GLN A 28 11.73 -11.96 10.62
N LEU A 29 11.00 -11.05 9.98
CA LEU A 29 9.54 -11.12 9.80
C LEU A 29 9.21 -11.55 8.38
N PHE A 30 8.42 -12.60 8.25
CA PHE A 30 7.89 -13.07 6.97
C PHE A 30 6.38 -12.89 6.91
N VAL A 31 5.89 -12.44 5.76
CA VAL A 31 4.47 -12.28 5.43
C VAL A 31 4.22 -13.03 4.13
N ASP A 32 3.46 -14.13 4.13
CA ASP A 32 3.27 -15.00 2.94
C ASP A 32 4.56 -15.26 2.17
N SER A 33 5.55 -15.80 2.89
CA SER A 33 6.91 -16.11 2.45
C SER A 33 7.77 -14.93 1.96
N LEU A 34 7.23 -13.70 1.93
CA LEU A 34 8.01 -12.49 1.65
C LEU A 34 8.76 -12.08 2.91
N LEU A 35 10.07 -11.85 2.81
CA LEU A 35 10.83 -11.18 3.86
C LEU A 35 10.33 -9.73 3.98
N PHE A 36 9.50 -9.48 4.98
CA PHE A 36 8.95 -8.16 5.24
C PHE A 36 9.96 -7.30 6.01
N ALA A 37 10.56 -7.86 7.06
CA ALA A 37 11.61 -7.20 7.83
C ALA A 37 12.81 -8.13 8.06
N ASN A 38 14.02 -7.66 7.80
CA ASN A 38 15.25 -8.46 7.91
C ASN A 38 15.86 -8.47 9.33
N ALA A 39 15.46 -7.54 10.19
CA ALA A 39 15.80 -7.54 11.61
C ALA A 39 14.76 -6.77 12.42
N ILE A 40 13.71 -7.46 12.90
CA ILE A 40 12.58 -6.84 13.61
C ILE A 40 13.05 -6.01 14.82
N GLY A 41 14.08 -6.49 15.53
CA GLY A 41 14.61 -5.82 16.72
C GLY A 41 15.41 -4.54 16.44
N LEU A 42 15.71 -4.25 15.17
CA LEU A 42 16.48 -3.08 14.75
C LEU A 42 15.64 -2.02 14.01
N THR A 43 14.38 -2.33 13.67
CA THR A 43 13.46 -1.40 13.00
C THR A 43 12.76 -0.48 13.99
N SER A 44 12.67 0.81 13.70
CA SER A 44 12.02 1.83 14.53
C SER A 44 10.51 1.85 14.29
N TRP A 45 9.82 0.79 14.68
CA TRP A 45 8.40 0.56 14.40
C TRP A 45 7.41 1.62 14.92
N ASP A 46 7.82 2.43 15.91
CA ASP A 46 7.00 3.49 16.49
C ASP A 46 7.19 4.85 15.81
N ALA A 47 8.15 4.97 14.88
CA ALA A 47 8.34 6.16 14.05
C ALA A 47 7.16 6.40 13.10
N ASP A 48 7.04 7.62 12.57
CA ASP A 48 5.97 7.94 11.59
C ASP A 48 6.19 7.21 10.25
N ALA A 49 7.46 7.10 9.84
CA ALA A 49 7.96 6.26 8.76
C ALA A 49 9.06 5.35 9.29
N PHE A 50 9.13 4.12 8.79
CA PHE A 50 10.10 3.11 9.22
C PHE A 50 10.62 2.31 8.03
N GLN A 51 11.80 1.70 8.20
CA GLN A 51 12.48 0.93 7.16
C GLN A 51 12.58 -0.54 7.63
N PRO A 52 11.67 -1.44 7.22
CA PRO A 52 11.64 -2.81 7.73
C PRO A 52 12.83 -3.64 7.22
N LEU A 53 13.43 -3.25 6.09
CA LEU A 53 14.68 -3.80 5.60
C LEU A 53 15.81 -2.83 5.95
N VAL A 54 16.44 -3.04 7.11
CA VAL A 54 17.59 -2.26 7.56
C VAL A 54 18.84 -2.64 6.77
N CYS A 55 19.85 -1.78 6.74
CA CYS A 55 21.11 -2.05 6.05
C CYS A 55 21.74 -3.37 6.50
N GLU A 56 22.01 -4.27 5.55
CA GLU A 56 22.57 -5.60 5.86
C GLU A 56 24.01 -5.53 6.37
N ALA A 57 24.69 -4.39 6.21
CA ALA A 57 26.09 -4.17 6.56
C ALA A 57 26.28 -3.53 7.96
N CYS A 58 25.26 -2.88 8.51
CA CYS A 58 25.36 -2.19 9.82
C CYS A 58 24.10 -2.23 10.68
N GLY A 59 22.96 -2.68 10.15
CA GLY A 59 21.69 -2.77 10.88
C GLY A 59 21.01 -1.43 11.16
N ILE A 60 21.48 -0.34 10.54
CA ILE A 60 20.99 1.03 10.77
C ILE A 60 19.96 1.40 9.69
N GLU A 61 18.81 1.93 10.10
CA GLU A 61 17.81 2.52 9.20
C GLU A 61 18.36 3.80 8.52
N GLY A 62 18.01 4.01 7.25
CA GLY A 62 18.48 5.15 6.45
C GLY A 62 19.96 5.10 6.07
N CYS A 63 20.66 3.99 6.37
CA CYS A 63 22.01 3.78 5.84
C CYS A 63 21.98 3.38 4.36
N GLU A 64 20.95 2.67 3.93
CA GLU A 64 20.68 2.35 2.53
C GLU A 64 19.38 3.02 2.09
N PRO A 65 19.29 3.49 0.83
CA PRO A 65 18.09 4.12 0.31
C PRO A 65 16.95 3.11 0.16
N GLY A 66 15.73 3.61 0.27
CA GLY A 66 14.48 2.92 -0.02
C GLY A 66 13.94 2.09 1.14
N ASN A 67 13.02 1.18 0.85
CA ASN A 67 12.28 0.39 1.81
C ASN A 67 11.43 1.16 2.83
N TRP A 68 11.16 2.45 2.65
CA TRP A 68 10.39 3.22 3.61
C TRP A 68 8.89 2.94 3.52
N LEU A 69 8.26 2.79 4.68
CA LEU A 69 6.82 2.59 4.83
C LEU A 69 6.27 3.47 5.93
N VAL A 70 4.97 3.79 5.82
CA VAL A 70 4.18 4.40 6.89
C VAL A 70 3.00 3.50 7.22
N ALA A 71 2.58 3.52 8.49
CA ALA A 71 1.37 2.81 8.94
C ALA A 71 0.20 3.78 9.07
N ARG A 72 -0.97 3.40 8.51
CA ARG A 72 -2.21 4.18 8.62
C ARG A 72 -3.39 3.30 9.02
N ARG A 73 -4.30 3.86 9.81
CA ARG A 73 -5.60 3.24 10.12
C ARG A 73 -6.62 3.66 9.08
N ALA A 74 -7.30 2.69 8.48
CA ALA A 74 -8.40 2.91 7.54
C ALA A 74 -9.61 2.08 7.97
N GLY A 75 -10.40 2.60 8.90
CA GLY A 75 -11.52 1.87 9.51
C GLY A 75 -11.04 0.73 10.41
N ALA A 76 -11.39 -0.51 10.04
CA ALA A 76 -11.01 -1.73 10.76
C ALA A 76 -9.68 -2.34 10.28
N PHE A 77 -8.97 -1.65 9.39
CA PHE A 77 -7.72 -2.10 8.80
C PHE A 77 -6.55 -1.17 9.16
N ALA A 78 -5.36 -1.76 9.25
CA ALA A 78 -4.09 -1.06 9.18
C ALA A 78 -3.50 -1.28 7.79
N VAL A 79 -3.00 -0.21 7.18
CA VAL A 79 -2.39 -0.22 5.85
C VAL A 79 -0.94 0.20 5.99
N LEU A 80 -0.01 -0.62 5.49
CA LEU A 80 1.41 -0.28 5.37
C LEU A 80 1.67 0.12 3.91
N LEU A 81 1.86 1.42 3.69
CA LEU A 81 1.95 2.04 2.37
C LEU A 81 3.26 2.83 2.22
N PRO A 82 3.65 3.20 0.99
CA PRO A 82 4.81 4.06 0.77
C PRO A 82 4.71 5.38 1.53
N ASP A 83 5.86 5.93 1.93
CA ASP A 83 5.95 7.27 2.52
C ASP A 83 5.81 8.37 1.45
N PHE A 84 4.60 8.49 0.88
CA PHE A 84 4.33 9.44 -0.20
C PHE A 84 4.71 10.88 0.14
N PRO A 85 4.50 11.41 1.37
CA PRO A 85 4.97 12.74 1.72
C PRO A 85 6.47 12.93 1.48
N ALA A 86 7.32 12.05 2.01
CA ALA A 86 8.77 12.15 1.83
C ALA A 86 9.18 11.95 0.37
N MET A 87 8.57 11.00 -0.34
CA MET A 87 8.82 10.77 -1.77
C MET A 87 8.44 11.95 -2.69
N LEU A 88 7.69 12.95 -2.19
CA LEU A 88 7.28 14.14 -2.95
C LEU A 88 8.11 15.39 -2.63
N GLU A 89 9.05 15.34 -1.67
CA GLU A 89 9.83 16.51 -1.26
C GLU A 89 10.86 16.94 -2.32
N ASP A 90 11.69 16.01 -2.82
CA ASP A 90 12.65 16.19 -3.91
C ASP A 90 12.79 14.91 -4.78
N GLU A 91 13.35 15.04 -5.99
CA GLU A 91 13.67 13.90 -6.86
C GLU A 91 14.65 12.91 -6.19
N ASN A 92 15.57 13.41 -5.37
CA ASN A 92 16.46 12.56 -4.58
C ASN A 92 15.68 11.77 -3.52
N ASP A 93 14.68 12.40 -2.90
CA ASP A 93 13.87 11.78 -1.86
C ASP A 93 12.94 10.70 -2.41
N ALA A 94 12.56 10.76 -3.69
CA ALA A 94 11.82 9.68 -4.35
C ALA A 94 12.61 8.36 -4.40
N THR A 95 13.95 8.43 -4.45
CA THR A 95 14.81 7.24 -4.40
C THR A 95 15.16 6.87 -2.95
N GLU A 96 15.49 7.86 -2.12
CA GLU A 96 15.82 7.65 -0.71
C GLU A 96 14.64 7.06 0.07
N HIS A 97 13.41 7.52 -0.20
CA HIS A 97 12.17 7.04 0.42
C HIS A 97 11.40 6.05 -0.45
N ALA A 98 12.03 5.45 -1.47
CA ALA A 98 11.37 4.48 -2.33
C ALA A 98 10.78 3.32 -1.49
N PRO A 99 9.57 2.83 -1.80
CA PRO A 99 9.00 1.72 -1.04
C PRO A 99 9.75 0.41 -1.30
N PRO A 100 9.56 -0.62 -0.44
CA PRO A 100 10.03 -1.96 -0.71
C PRO A 100 9.54 -2.48 -2.06
N ALA A 101 10.40 -3.21 -2.78
CA ALA A 101 10.13 -3.66 -4.14
C ALA A 101 8.84 -4.49 -4.28
N TYR A 102 8.43 -5.20 -3.22
CA TYR A 102 7.23 -6.02 -3.23
C TYR A 102 5.96 -5.21 -3.48
N ILE A 103 5.91 -3.91 -3.10
CA ILE A 103 4.72 -3.07 -3.29
C ILE A 103 4.32 -3.01 -4.76
N ARG A 104 5.27 -3.01 -5.69
CA ARG A 104 4.98 -3.03 -7.14
C ARG A 104 4.32 -4.32 -7.62
N THR A 105 4.48 -5.42 -6.89
CA THR A 105 4.03 -6.76 -7.32
C THR A 105 2.85 -7.29 -6.52
N ARG A 106 2.74 -6.94 -5.23
CA ARG A 106 1.69 -7.38 -4.31
C ARG A 106 0.81 -6.22 -3.81
N GLY A 107 1.25 -4.98 -3.98
CA GLY A 107 0.63 -3.80 -3.38
C GLY A 107 0.94 -3.62 -1.90
N ALA A 108 0.33 -2.60 -1.30
CA ALA A 108 0.44 -2.29 0.12
C ALA A 108 -0.17 -3.40 0.98
N LEU A 109 0.50 -3.70 2.10
CA LEU A 109 0.03 -4.70 3.07
C LEU A 109 -1.16 -4.15 3.83
N VAL A 110 -2.26 -4.90 3.84
CA VAL A 110 -3.48 -4.58 4.59
C VAL A 110 -3.70 -5.63 5.66
N LEU A 111 -3.75 -5.20 6.91
CA LEU A 111 -3.96 -6.05 8.06
C LEU A 111 -5.33 -5.71 8.67
N GLY A 112 -6.18 -6.72 8.86
CA GLY A 112 -7.32 -6.55 9.75
C GLY A 112 -6.82 -6.29 11.18
N ARG A 113 -7.72 -5.86 12.06
CA ARG A 113 -7.36 -5.51 13.44
C ARG A 113 -6.64 -6.65 14.17
N ASP A 114 -7.15 -7.87 14.03
CA ASP A 114 -6.58 -9.05 14.71
C ASP A 114 -5.23 -9.45 14.09
N GLU A 115 -5.10 -9.39 12.77
CA GLU A 115 -3.83 -9.61 12.07
C GLU A 115 -2.80 -8.55 12.45
N TYR A 116 -3.20 -7.29 12.65
CA TYR A 116 -2.32 -6.23 13.11
C TYR A 116 -1.88 -6.45 14.56
N HIS A 117 -2.76 -6.94 15.43
CA HIS A 117 -2.37 -7.32 16.79
C HIS A 117 -1.34 -8.46 16.78
N ARG A 118 -1.51 -9.46 15.90
CA ARG A 118 -0.50 -10.53 15.69
C ARG A 118 0.80 -9.98 15.11
N PHE A 119 0.73 -9.09 14.13
CA PHE A 119 1.91 -8.42 13.57
C PHE A 119 2.70 -7.69 14.67
N ARG A 120 2.01 -6.91 15.50
CA ARG A 120 2.59 -6.15 16.61
C ARG A 120 3.18 -7.04 17.70
N SER A 121 2.58 -8.20 17.99
CA SER A 121 3.16 -9.12 18.99
C SER A 121 4.51 -9.67 18.56
N LEU A 122 4.78 -9.73 17.25
CA LEU A 122 6.07 -10.11 16.68
C LEU A 122 7.00 -8.89 16.56
N ALA A 123 6.47 -7.75 16.10
CA ALA A 123 7.17 -6.47 15.98
C ALA A 123 6.92 -5.57 17.21
N SER A 124 7.59 -5.88 18.32
CA SER A 124 7.26 -5.35 19.65
C SER A 124 7.37 -3.83 19.86
N GLY A 125 7.81 -3.06 18.87
CA GLY A 125 7.79 -1.59 18.88
C GLY A 125 6.59 -0.96 18.18
N ALA A 126 5.82 -1.72 17.39
CA ALA A 126 4.78 -1.13 16.54
C ALA A 126 3.68 -0.45 17.37
N ARG A 127 3.18 0.69 16.85
CA ARG A 127 2.11 1.47 17.49
C ARG A 127 0.88 0.61 17.73
N GLU A 128 0.13 0.92 18.80
CA GLU A 128 -1.20 0.35 19.01
C GLU A 128 -2.12 0.70 17.82
N PHE A 129 -3.00 -0.23 17.45
CA PHE A 129 -3.88 -0.08 16.28
C PHE A 129 -4.69 1.23 16.35
N GLU A 130 -5.19 1.56 17.53
CA GLU A 130 -6.02 2.73 17.81
C GLU A 130 -5.23 4.05 17.76
N ARG A 131 -3.90 3.97 17.89
CA ARG A 131 -2.98 5.12 17.83
C ARG A 131 -2.38 5.35 16.45
N LEU A 132 -2.68 4.48 15.49
CA LEU A 132 -2.26 4.69 14.11
C LEU A 132 -2.94 5.95 13.53
N PRO A 133 -2.17 6.84 12.87
CA PRO A 133 -2.75 7.97 12.16
C PRO A 133 -3.77 7.50 11.11
N GLY A 134 -4.85 8.25 10.92
CA GLY A 134 -5.86 7.92 9.92
C GLY A 134 -5.30 8.05 8.49
N LEU A 135 -5.69 7.12 7.60
CA LEU A 135 -5.39 7.20 6.18
C LEU A 135 -6.08 8.44 5.59
N ARG A 136 -5.31 9.30 4.92
CA ARG A 136 -5.82 10.51 4.28
C ARG A 136 -6.21 10.23 2.83
N GLY A 137 -7.13 11.02 2.29
CA GLY A 137 -7.59 10.84 0.91
C GLY A 137 -6.49 11.05 -0.13
N ASN A 138 -5.52 11.95 0.09
CA ASN A 138 -4.35 12.05 -0.79
C ASN A 138 -3.50 10.77 -0.77
N GLU A 139 -3.22 10.19 0.39
CA GLU A 139 -2.50 8.91 0.54
C GLU A 139 -3.26 7.77 -0.13
N ALA A 140 -4.58 7.71 0.03
CA ALA A 140 -5.43 6.70 -0.60
C ALA A 140 -5.40 6.79 -2.13
N ARG A 141 -5.53 8.00 -2.71
CA ARG A 141 -5.42 8.18 -4.17
C ARG A 141 -4.05 7.82 -4.70
N ARG A 142 -2.98 8.19 -3.99
CA ARG A 142 -1.60 7.86 -4.37
C ARG A 142 -1.35 6.37 -4.29
N LEU A 143 -1.90 5.69 -3.29
CA LEU A 143 -1.86 4.24 -3.20
C LEU A 143 -2.59 3.58 -4.37
N LEU A 144 -3.80 4.03 -4.70
CA LEU A 144 -4.53 3.54 -5.87
C LEU A 144 -3.76 3.81 -7.17
N GLN A 145 -3.13 4.98 -7.31
CA GLN A 145 -2.27 5.30 -8.45
C GLN A 145 -1.09 4.34 -8.57
N PHE A 146 -0.41 4.07 -7.45
CA PHE A 146 0.77 3.21 -7.42
C PHE A 146 0.46 1.75 -7.78
N GLU A 147 -0.79 1.32 -7.56
CA GLU A 147 -1.25 -0.05 -7.81
C GLU A 147 -2.08 -0.18 -9.10
N ALA A 148 -2.37 0.92 -9.78
CA ALA A 148 -3.13 0.89 -11.02
C ALA A 148 -2.34 0.17 -12.12
N VAL A 149 -2.96 -0.86 -12.71
CA VAL A 149 -2.38 -1.56 -13.86
C VAL A 149 -2.10 -0.57 -14.99
N HIS A 150 -1.00 -0.76 -15.72
CA HIS A 150 -0.58 0.10 -16.84
C HIS A 150 -0.50 1.61 -16.54
N ASN A 151 -0.39 1.99 -15.26
CA ASN A 151 -0.47 3.37 -14.81
C ASN A 151 -1.78 4.05 -15.26
N MET A 152 -2.91 3.34 -15.22
CA MET A 152 -4.24 3.88 -15.59
C MET A 152 -4.63 5.13 -14.80
N LEU A 153 -3.99 5.36 -13.65
CA LEU A 153 -4.17 6.53 -12.79
C LEU A 153 -2.97 7.50 -12.84
N GLY A 154 -2.20 7.47 -13.93
CA GLY A 154 -0.98 8.25 -14.11
C GLY A 154 0.21 7.62 -13.37
N ARG A 155 1.36 8.27 -13.46
CA ARG A 155 2.62 7.78 -12.86
C ARG A 155 3.07 8.71 -11.73
N PHE A 156 3.29 8.15 -10.55
CA PHE A 156 3.94 8.86 -9.45
C PHE A 156 5.35 9.35 -9.87
N PRO A 157 5.79 10.58 -9.51
CA PRO A 157 5.16 11.54 -8.58
C PRO A 157 4.09 12.47 -9.18
N GLY A 158 3.84 12.40 -10.50
CA GLY A 158 2.83 13.24 -11.17
C GLY A 158 1.41 12.99 -10.64
N ASP A 159 0.52 13.96 -10.82
CA ASP A 159 -0.84 13.93 -10.25
C ASP A 159 -1.65 12.70 -10.66
N VAL A 160 -2.59 12.32 -9.79
CA VAL A 160 -3.51 11.22 -10.04
C VAL A 160 -4.49 11.65 -11.13
N SER A 161 -4.40 10.99 -12.28
CA SER A 161 -5.17 11.33 -13.49
C SER A 161 -5.56 10.05 -14.22
N VAL A 162 -6.81 9.96 -14.67
CA VAL A 162 -7.31 8.79 -15.40
C VAL A 162 -6.84 8.87 -16.86
N ARG A 163 -6.22 7.79 -17.35
CA ARG A 163 -5.82 7.63 -18.76
C ARG A 163 -6.94 6.94 -19.53
N ASP A 164 -7.94 7.71 -19.92
CA ASP A 164 -9.13 7.22 -20.61
C ASP A 164 -8.83 6.65 -22.01
N ASP A 165 -7.80 7.17 -22.67
CA ASP A 165 -7.27 6.72 -23.96
C ASP A 165 -6.75 5.27 -23.96
N HIS A 166 -6.56 4.68 -22.80
CA HIS A 166 -6.10 3.29 -22.64
C HIS A 166 -7.22 2.28 -22.42
N ALA A 167 -8.48 2.70 -22.28
CA ALA A 167 -9.61 1.80 -22.15
C ALA A 167 -10.41 1.72 -23.45
N ILE A 168 -10.81 0.51 -23.84
CA ILE A 168 -11.57 0.27 -25.08
C ILE A 168 -13.04 -0.05 -24.83
N ALA A 169 -13.36 -0.59 -23.64
CA ALA A 169 -14.72 -0.96 -23.25
C ALA A 169 -14.84 -1.07 -21.72
N CYS A 170 -16.07 -1.09 -21.22
CA CYS A 170 -16.38 -1.47 -19.85
C CYS A 170 -17.50 -2.53 -19.81
N SER A 171 -17.56 -3.31 -18.74
CA SER A 171 -18.55 -4.40 -18.58
C SER A 171 -19.97 -3.91 -18.33
N ASP A 172 -20.15 -2.67 -17.85
CA ASP A 172 -21.44 -2.09 -17.52
C ASP A 172 -21.50 -0.58 -17.81
N GLY A 173 -22.53 -0.15 -18.55
CA GLY A 173 -22.77 1.26 -18.89
C GLY A 173 -21.93 1.79 -20.06
N ASP A 174 -21.91 3.11 -20.19
CA ASP A 174 -21.08 3.83 -21.17
C ASP A 174 -19.67 4.07 -20.63
N LEU A 175 -18.64 3.78 -21.44
CA LEU A 175 -17.24 3.90 -21.02
C LEU A 175 -16.87 5.32 -20.56
N THR A 176 -17.34 6.34 -21.28
CA THR A 176 -17.02 7.75 -20.97
C THR A 176 -17.69 8.17 -19.66
N GLU A 177 -18.93 7.72 -19.44
CA GLU A 177 -19.65 7.93 -18.19
C GLU A 177 -18.94 7.25 -17.01
N ARG A 178 -18.55 5.97 -17.15
CA ARG A 178 -17.84 5.23 -16.10
C ARG A 178 -16.47 5.82 -15.76
N MET A 179 -15.73 6.30 -16.76
CA MET A 179 -14.46 7.00 -16.51
C MET A 179 -14.67 8.32 -15.77
N ARG A 180 -15.71 9.08 -16.11
CA ARG A 180 -16.07 10.32 -15.40
C ARG A 180 -16.41 10.03 -13.93
N GLU A 181 -17.22 9.02 -13.67
CA GLU A 181 -17.58 8.60 -12.32
C GLU A 181 -16.35 8.18 -11.50
N LEU A 182 -15.40 7.44 -12.11
CA LEU A 182 -14.12 7.11 -11.47
C LEU A 182 -13.33 8.37 -11.08
N VAL A 183 -13.24 9.36 -11.98
CA VAL A 183 -12.59 10.64 -11.68
C VAL A 183 -13.27 11.35 -10.52
N GLU A 184 -14.60 11.44 -10.54
CA GLU A 184 -15.39 12.09 -9.49
C GLU A 184 -15.22 11.40 -8.14
N LEU A 185 -15.20 10.07 -8.11
CA LEU A 185 -14.95 9.28 -6.92
C LEU A 185 -13.55 9.51 -6.35
N LEU A 186 -12.52 9.52 -7.20
CA LEU A 186 -11.15 9.81 -6.79
C LEU A 186 -11.06 11.23 -6.20
N GLN A 187 -11.59 12.24 -6.90
CA GLN A 187 -11.61 13.62 -6.41
C GLN A 187 -12.39 13.76 -5.10
N GLY A 188 -13.50 13.02 -4.96
CA GLY A 188 -14.35 12.99 -3.77
C GLY A 188 -13.67 12.49 -2.49
N LEU A 189 -12.51 11.81 -2.59
CA LEU A 189 -11.72 11.44 -1.42
C LEU A 189 -11.14 12.66 -0.68
N GLY A 190 -10.90 13.79 -1.37
CA GLY A 190 -10.28 14.99 -0.78
C GLY A 190 -8.85 14.78 -0.25
N ASP A 191 -8.11 15.85 0.00
CA ASP A 191 -6.68 15.72 0.31
C ASP A 191 -6.45 15.32 1.78
N HIS A 192 -7.14 15.99 2.69
CA HIS A 192 -6.98 15.83 4.13
C HIS A 192 -8.13 15.07 4.80
N GLN A 193 -9.11 14.61 4.02
CA GLN A 193 -10.25 13.90 4.58
C GLN A 193 -9.82 12.49 5.01
N PRO A 194 -10.27 12.03 6.19
CA PRO A 194 -10.06 10.65 6.60
C PRO A 194 -10.76 9.68 5.65
N VAL A 195 -10.07 8.59 5.30
CA VAL A 195 -10.58 7.50 4.47
C VAL A 195 -10.70 6.24 5.33
N ARG A 196 -11.74 5.44 5.06
CA ARG A 196 -11.85 4.10 5.60
C ARG A 196 -11.83 3.06 4.49
N LEU A 197 -11.32 1.88 4.84
CA LEU A 197 -11.48 0.67 4.06
C LEU A 197 -12.55 -0.20 4.72
N ARG A 198 -13.36 -0.84 3.90
CA ARG A 198 -14.28 -1.91 4.30
C ARG A 198 -14.30 -2.99 3.24
N PRO A 199 -14.62 -4.24 3.58
CA PRO A 199 -14.94 -5.23 2.56
C PRO A 199 -16.08 -4.73 1.66
N ALA A 200 -15.97 -5.03 0.36
CA ALA A 200 -17.11 -4.92 -0.54
C ALA A 200 -18.25 -5.83 -0.04
N SER A 201 -19.49 -5.38 -0.25
CA SER A 201 -20.66 -6.19 0.04
C SER A 201 -20.74 -7.40 -0.89
N ASN A 202 -21.45 -8.46 -0.47
CA ASN A 202 -21.67 -9.63 -1.32
C ASN A 202 -22.51 -9.32 -2.58
N GLU A 203 -23.20 -8.18 -2.59
CA GLU A 203 -24.00 -7.68 -3.72
C GLU A 203 -23.19 -6.74 -4.63
N ALA A 204 -21.92 -6.47 -4.30
CA ALA A 204 -21.06 -5.60 -5.07
C ALA A 204 -20.79 -6.22 -6.45
N VAL A 205 -21.06 -5.46 -7.51
CA VAL A 205 -20.77 -5.85 -8.89
C VAL A 205 -19.62 -4.99 -9.42
N PRO A 206 -18.39 -5.54 -9.56
CA PRO A 206 -17.27 -4.80 -10.11
C PRO A 206 -17.54 -4.35 -11.54
N VAL A 207 -17.19 -3.11 -11.87
CA VAL A 207 -17.15 -2.65 -13.27
C VAL A 207 -15.76 -2.93 -13.80
N VAL A 208 -15.66 -3.77 -14.83
CA VAL A 208 -14.40 -4.13 -15.47
C VAL A 208 -14.17 -3.19 -16.64
N PHE A 209 -13.04 -2.47 -16.64
CA PHE A 209 -12.50 -1.79 -17.80
C PHE A 209 -11.56 -2.73 -18.53
N TYR A 210 -11.75 -2.85 -19.84
CA TYR A 210 -10.86 -3.61 -20.72
C TYR A 210 -9.87 -2.65 -21.35
N LEU A 211 -8.58 -2.93 -21.16
CA LEU A 211 -7.50 -2.03 -21.58
C LEU A 211 -7.02 -2.36 -23.00
N ASP A 212 -6.56 -1.34 -23.71
CA ASP A 212 -5.96 -1.46 -25.05
C ASP A 212 -4.54 -2.03 -24.96
N ASP A 213 -4.45 -3.33 -24.70
CA ASP A 213 -3.22 -4.10 -24.77
C ASP A 213 -3.43 -5.45 -25.46
N ALA A 214 -2.32 -6.16 -25.71
CA ALA A 214 -2.34 -7.43 -26.43
C ALA A 214 -3.16 -8.54 -25.73
N THR A 215 -3.47 -8.38 -24.46
CA THR A 215 -4.18 -9.35 -23.62
C THR A 215 -5.57 -8.89 -23.20
N ALA A 216 -5.98 -7.68 -23.59
CA ALA A 216 -7.17 -7.00 -23.08
C ALA A 216 -7.24 -7.05 -21.55
N THR A 217 -6.18 -6.59 -20.87
CA THR A 217 -6.09 -6.62 -19.39
C THR A 217 -7.36 -6.06 -18.76
N GLU A 218 -7.91 -6.80 -17.81
CA GLU A 218 -9.08 -6.40 -17.03
C GLU A 218 -8.66 -5.57 -15.81
N TRP A 219 -9.34 -4.46 -15.60
CA TRP A 219 -9.13 -3.58 -14.44
C TRP A 219 -10.44 -3.15 -13.80
N SER A 220 -10.58 -3.35 -12.49
CA SER A 220 -11.83 -3.05 -11.77
C SER A 220 -11.62 -2.07 -10.61
N PRO A 221 -11.42 -0.77 -10.89
CA PRO A 221 -11.21 0.26 -9.87
C PRO A 221 -12.50 0.76 -9.22
N ILE A 222 -13.67 0.35 -9.73
CA ILE A 222 -14.98 0.72 -9.20
C ILE A 222 -15.92 -0.48 -9.16
N SER A 223 -16.94 -0.38 -8.31
CA SER A 223 -18.01 -1.37 -8.17
C SER A 223 -19.34 -0.68 -7.96
N ILE A 224 -20.43 -1.32 -8.36
CA ILE A 224 -21.79 -0.90 -8.06
C ILE A 224 -22.25 -1.61 -6.79
N GLU A 225 -22.63 -0.85 -5.76
CA GLU A 225 -23.23 -1.34 -4.51
C GLU A 225 -24.52 -0.58 -4.23
N LYS A 226 -25.66 -1.26 -4.15
CA LYS A 226 -26.98 -0.65 -3.85
C LYS A 226 -27.25 0.58 -4.73
N ASP A 227 -27.09 0.41 -6.04
CA ASP A 227 -27.26 1.45 -7.07
C ASP A 227 -26.30 2.65 -6.95
N ARG A 228 -25.18 2.49 -6.26
CA ARG A 228 -24.14 3.53 -6.13
C ARG A 228 -22.79 3.01 -6.57
N MET A 229 -22.06 3.83 -7.32
CA MET A 229 -20.67 3.55 -7.64
C MET A 229 -19.77 3.81 -6.43
N VAL A 230 -18.82 2.92 -6.17
CA VAL A 230 -17.82 3.02 -5.11
C VAL A 230 -16.43 2.71 -5.66
N LEU A 231 -15.37 3.29 -5.08
CA LEU A 231 -13.99 2.90 -5.41
C LEU A 231 -13.68 1.52 -4.85
N LEU A 232 -13.05 0.70 -5.67
CA LEU A 232 -12.62 -0.64 -5.32
C LEU A 232 -11.10 -0.74 -5.39
N ALA A 233 -10.52 -1.34 -4.36
CA ALA A 233 -9.14 -1.73 -4.27
C ALA A 233 -9.03 -3.24 -4.15
N ALA A 234 -7.99 -3.84 -4.74
CA ALA A 234 -7.69 -5.26 -4.51
C ALA A 234 -7.42 -5.51 -3.00
N PRO A 235 -7.81 -6.67 -2.44
CA PRO A 235 -8.49 -7.81 -3.07
C PRO A 235 -10.03 -7.75 -3.01
N GLY A 236 -10.65 -6.57 -2.89
CA GLY A 236 -12.11 -6.42 -2.72
C GLY A 236 -12.48 -5.45 -1.59
N LEU A 237 -11.69 -4.40 -1.42
CA LEU A 237 -11.89 -3.38 -0.39
C LEU A 237 -12.48 -2.13 -1.02
N VAL A 238 -13.58 -1.64 -0.46
CA VAL A 238 -14.15 -0.35 -0.82
C VAL A 238 -13.37 0.75 -0.13
N VAL A 239 -12.96 1.75 -0.92
CA VAL A 239 -12.29 2.96 -0.46
C VAL A 239 -13.30 4.10 -0.39
N GLU A 240 -13.62 4.58 0.80
CA GLU A 240 -14.61 5.64 0.96
C GLU A 240 -14.19 6.65 2.04
N ARG A 241 -14.59 7.91 1.82
CA ARG A 241 -14.44 8.96 2.82
C ARG A 241 -15.27 8.66 4.07
N LEU A 242 -14.73 9.02 5.23
CA LEU A 242 -15.44 8.95 6.51
C LEU A 242 -16.50 10.04 6.68
#